data_AF-A0A850LUH1-F1
#
_entry.id   AF-A0A850LUH1-F1
#
_cell.length_a   1.000
_cell.length_b   1.000
_cell.length_c   1.000
_cell.angle_alpha   90.00
_cell.angle_beta   90.00
_cell.angle_gamma   90.00
#
_symmetry.space_group_name_H-M   'P 1'
#
loop_
_entity.id
_entity.type
_entity.pdbx_description
1 polymer ?
#
loop_
_entity_poly.entity_id
_entity_poly.type
_entity_poly.pdbx_seq_one_letter_code
_entity_poly.pdbx_strand_id
1 'polypeptide(L)'
;MTEVDYYDIVRNKLRVGPIGAPKHKKVLEFLRIIWTEEEAKLLSYMEGVRKLVTPRKLAKTAGMDKTKVKELLNNCARKGTILKIGNQFGLLPLVPGIFELYYLTGKDTEENRKKGAKVFREIIDQVLPSMLLSANT
;
A
#
# COMPACT_ATOMS: atom_id res chain seq x y z
N MET A 1 -25.38 -6.54 -3.95
CA MET A 1 -24.45 -5.51 -3.45
C MET A 1 -23.06 -5.88 -3.94
N THR A 2 -22.42 -5.08 -4.77
CA THR A 2 -21.00 -5.25 -5.09
C THR A 2 -20.20 -5.00 -3.81
N GLU A 3 -19.45 -6.00 -3.37
CA GLU A 3 -18.55 -5.91 -2.23
C GLU A 3 -17.51 -4.79 -2.44
N VAL A 4 -17.19 -4.04 -1.39
CA VAL A 4 -16.27 -2.90 -1.48
C VAL A 4 -14.85 -3.43 -1.63
N ASP A 5 -14.20 -3.16 -2.77
CA ASP A 5 -12.79 -3.54 -2.97
C ASP A 5 -11.85 -2.49 -2.35
N TYR A 6 -11.54 -2.67 -1.06
CA TYR A 6 -10.60 -1.79 -0.35
C TYR A 6 -9.21 -1.74 -0.99
N TYR A 7 -8.77 -2.81 -1.67
CA TYR A 7 -7.47 -2.82 -2.33
C TYR A 7 -7.46 -1.88 -3.54
N ASP A 8 -8.53 -1.82 -4.33
CA ASP A 8 -8.64 -0.86 -5.45
C ASP A 8 -8.70 0.60 -4.95
N ILE A 9 -9.36 0.84 -3.81
CA ILE A 9 -9.40 2.16 -3.17
C ILE A 9 -7.98 2.59 -2.76
N VAL A 10 -7.25 1.73 -2.05
CA VAL A 10 -5.87 2.04 -1.63
C VAL A 10 -4.97 2.19 -2.85
N ARG A 11 -5.05 1.29 -3.84
CA ARG A 11 -4.29 1.37 -5.10
C ARG A 11 -4.43 2.75 -5.73
N ASN A 12 -5.64 3.27 -5.85
CA ASN A 12 -5.87 4.59 -6.45
C ASN A 12 -5.22 5.74 -5.67
N LYS A 13 -5.00 5.54 -4.36
CA LYS A 13 -4.36 6.50 -3.45
C LYS A 13 -2.83 6.42 -3.41
N LEU A 14 -2.22 5.37 -4.00
CA LEU A 14 -0.76 5.24 -4.16
C LEU A 14 -0.20 6.12 -5.30
N ARG A 15 -0.91 7.19 -5.66
CA ARG A 15 -0.61 8.08 -6.77
C ARG A 15 0.25 9.27 -6.32
N VAL A 16 1.24 9.63 -7.13
CA VAL A 16 2.07 10.83 -7.02
C VAL A 16 1.99 11.58 -8.36
N GLY A 17 1.19 12.64 -8.40
CA GLY A 17 0.94 13.38 -9.65
C GLY A 17 0.25 12.49 -10.71
N PRO A 18 0.73 12.46 -11.98
CA PRO A 18 0.17 11.59 -13.01
C PRO A 18 0.47 10.11 -12.77
N ILE A 19 1.55 9.81 -12.04
CA ILE A 19 2.06 8.46 -11.81
C ILE A 19 1.29 7.81 -10.66
N GLY A 20 0.66 6.67 -10.90
CA GLY A 20 0.02 5.90 -9.84
C GLY A 20 0.02 4.42 -10.15
N ALA A 21 -0.28 3.61 -9.12
CA ALA A 21 -0.43 2.18 -9.30
C ALA A 21 -1.55 1.89 -10.32
N PRO A 22 -1.27 1.34 -11.50
CA PRO A 22 -2.28 1.16 -12.54
C PRO A 22 -3.29 0.09 -12.15
N LYS A 23 -4.53 0.22 -12.65
CA LYS A 23 -5.59 -0.75 -12.40
C LYS A 23 -5.32 -2.03 -13.20
N HIS A 24 -4.52 -2.91 -12.63
CA HIS A 24 -4.11 -4.17 -13.23
C HIS A 24 -4.26 -5.33 -12.25
N LYS A 25 -4.68 -6.51 -12.73
CA LYS A 25 -4.92 -7.69 -11.88
C LYS A 25 -3.71 -8.06 -11.02
N LYS A 26 -2.50 -7.95 -11.59
CA LYS A 26 -1.24 -8.27 -10.90
C LYS A 26 -0.87 -7.27 -9.83
N VAL A 27 -1.21 -5.99 -10.02
CA VAL A 27 -1.04 -4.97 -8.99
C VAL A 27 -1.95 -5.28 -7.80
N LEU A 28 -3.24 -5.57 -8.05
CA LEU A 28 -4.17 -5.93 -6.98
C LEU A 28 -3.80 -7.24 -6.29
N GLU A 29 -3.32 -8.24 -7.03
CA GLU A 29 -2.79 -9.49 -6.50
C GLU A 29 -1.62 -9.23 -5.54
N PHE A 30 -0.67 -8.37 -5.92
CA PHE A 30 0.43 -7.99 -5.05
C PHE A 30 -0.04 -7.28 -3.77
N LEU A 31 -0.99 -6.35 -3.88
CA LEU A 31 -1.53 -5.66 -2.70
C LEU A 31 -2.23 -6.62 -1.71
N ARG A 32 -2.91 -7.66 -2.22
CA ARG A 32 -3.52 -8.73 -1.41
C ARG A 32 -2.50 -9.66 -0.74
N ILE A 33 -1.26 -9.70 -1.24
CA ILE A 33 -0.18 -10.47 -0.61
C ILE A 33 0.42 -9.69 0.56
N ILE A 34 0.69 -8.40 0.37
CA ILE A 34 1.41 -7.58 1.35
C ILE A 34 0.51 -6.99 2.45
N TRP A 35 -0.81 -6.95 2.23
CA TRP A 35 -1.78 -6.46 3.20
C TRP A 35 -2.87 -7.48 3.46
N THR A 36 -3.25 -7.60 4.73
CA THR A 36 -4.51 -8.25 5.08
C THR A 36 -5.70 -7.39 4.66
N GLU A 37 -6.90 -7.96 4.63
CA GLU A 37 -8.11 -7.19 4.32
C GLU A 37 -8.37 -6.10 5.36
N GLU A 38 -8.09 -6.38 6.64
CA GLU A 38 -8.21 -5.39 7.72
C GLU A 38 -7.22 -4.22 7.54
N GLU A 39 -5.98 -4.52 7.15
CA GLU A 39 -4.98 -3.50 6.81
C GLU A 39 -5.42 -2.68 5.60
N ALA A 40 -5.84 -3.32 4.51
CA ALA A 40 -6.30 -2.65 3.31
C ALA A 40 -7.51 -1.74 3.59
N LYS A 41 -8.49 -2.22 4.37
CA LYS A 41 -9.63 -1.43 4.82
C LYS A 41 -9.19 -0.20 5.61
N LEU A 42 -8.28 -0.34 6.57
CA LEU A 42 -7.77 0.78 7.35
C LEU A 42 -7.03 1.81 6.47
N LEU A 43 -6.13 1.33 5.61
CA LEU A 43 -5.36 2.17 4.69
C LEU A 43 -6.27 2.89 3.69
N SER A 44 -7.44 2.32 3.37
CA SER A 44 -8.43 2.94 2.49
C SER A 44 -9.00 4.26 3.05
N TYR A 45 -8.86 4.54 4.35
CA TYR A 45 -9.26 5.82 4.95
C TYR A 45 -8.19 6.90 4.88
N MET A 46 -6.96 6.59 4.43
CA MET A 46 -5.89 7.58 4.30
C MET A 46 -6.10 8.51 3.09
N GLU A 47 -5.51 9.70 3.11
CA GLU A 47 -5.74 10.73 2.08
C GLU A 47 -4.86 10.57 0.83
N GLY A 48 -3.84 9.70 0.86
CA GLY A 48 -2.93 9.46 -0.27
C GLY A 48 -1.46 9.56 0.09
N VAL A 49 -0.59 9.47 -0.92
CA VAL A 49 0.86 9.67 -0.77
C VAL A 49 1.15 11.11 -0.29
N ARG A 50 2.22 11.30 0.50
CA ARG A 50 2.65 12.56 1.13
C ARG A 50 1.74 13.12 2.23
N LYS A 51 0.58 12.51 2.49
CA LYS A 51 -0.32 12.92 3.58
C LYS A 51 -0.05 12.07 4.81
N LEU A 52 0.40 12.72 5.88
CA LEU A 52 0.65 12.09 7.18
C LEU A 52 -0.59 12.16 8.06
N VAL A 53 -0.93 11.04 8.71
CA VAL A 53 -2.07 10.92 9.63
C VAL A 53 -1.62 10.33 10.96
N THR A 54 -2.22 10.80 12.06
CA THR A 54 -2.02 10.18 13.38
C THR A 54 -2.99 9.00 13.57
N PRO A 55 -2.64 7.97 14.37
CA PRO A 55 -3.56 6.89 14.69
C PRO A 55 -4.89 7.37 15.27
N ARG A 56 -4.87 8.45 16.08
CA ARG A 56 -6.08 9.06 16.65
C ARG A 56 -7.02 9.62 15.58
N LYS A 57 -6.50 10.38 14.60
CA LYS A 57 -7.32 10.93 13.52
C LYS A 57 -7.90 9.80 12.66
N LEU A 58 -7.07 8.82 12.29
CA LEU A 58 -7.50 7.71 11.45
C LEU A 58 -8.52 6.81 12.15
N ALA A 59 -8.34 6.52 13.44
CA ALA A 59 -9.29 5.75 14.24
C ALA A 59 -10.69 6.40 14.29
N LYS A 60 -10.74 7.73 14.46
CA LYS A 60 -12.00 8.48 14.42
C LYS A 60 -12.68 8.36 13.04
N THR A 61 -11.93 8.49 11.95
CA THR A 61 -12.47 8.38 10.59
C THR A 61 -12.93 6.96 10.25
N ALA A 62 -12.18 5.95 10.68
CA ALA A 62 -12.47 4.55 10.39
C ALA A 62 -13.51 3.91 11.33
N GLY A 63 -13.88 4.60 12.44
CA GLY A 63 -14.74 4.04 13.47
C GLY A 63 -14.12 2.85 14.21
N MET A 64 -12.78 2.83 14.35
CA MET A 64 -12.03 1.71 14.93
C MET A 64 -11.38 2.11 16.26
N ASP A 65 -11.01 1.11 17.08
CA ASP A 65 -10.20 1.34 18.27
C ASP A 65 -8.82 1.92 17.93
N LYS A 66 -8.39 2.91 18.71
CA LYS A 66 -7.12 3.62 18.49
C LYS A 66 -5.90 2.71 18.66
N THR A 67 -5.94 1.79 19.62
CA THR A 67 -4.82 0.88 19.91
C THR A 67 -4.65 -0.11 18.77
N LYS A 68 -5.76 -0.71 18.32
CA LYS A 68 -5.79 -1.60 17.14
C LYS A 68 -5.34 -0.90 15.87
N VAL A 69 -5.79 0.33 15.62
CA VAL A 69 -5.34 1.14 14.46
C VAL A 69 -3.83 1.39 14.52
N LYS A 70 -3.31 1.74 15.69
CA LYS A 70 -1.86 1.96 15.87
C LYS A 70 -1.06 0.68 15.61
N GLU A 71 -1.57 -0.46 16.06
CA GLU A 71 -0.95 -1.77 15.83
C GLU A 71 -0.89 -2.13 14.33
N LEU A 72 -2.02 -2.01 13.62
CA LEU A 72 -2.10 -2.26 12.18
C LEU A 72 -1.15 -1.35 11.38
N LEU A 73 -1.13 -0.05 11.69
CA LEU A 73 -0.22 0.91 11.06
C LEU A 73 1.25 0.59 11.36
N ASN A 74 1.57 0.22 12.60
CA ASN A 74 2.93 -0.20 12.96
C ASN A 74 3.34 -1.47 12.20
N ASN A 75 2.43 -2.43 12.02
CA ASN A 75 2.72 -3.64 11.26
C ASN A 75 2.99 -3.33 9.78
N CYS A 76 2.15 -2.48 9.17
CA CYS A 76 2.34 -2.02 7.79
C CYS A 76 3.68 -1.29 7.61
N ALA A 77 4.03 -0.40 8.55
CA ALA A 77 5.29 0.34 8.54
C ALA A 77 6.50 -0.58 8.77
N ARG A 78 6.38 -1.54 9.69
CA ARG A 78 7.40 -2.57 9.95
C ARG A 78 7.68 -3.40 8.70
N LYS A 79 6.65 -3.74 7.93
CA LYS A 79 6.76 -4.41 6.62
C LYS A 79 7.31 -3.52 5.50
N GLY A 80 7.52 -2.22 5.72
CA GLY A 80 7.96 -1.29 4.68
C GLY A 80 6.88 -0.94 3.64
N THR A 81 5.60 -1.16 3.95
CA THR A 81 4.48 -0.91 3.01
C THR A 81 3.83 0.47 3.18
N ILE A 82 4.13 1.16 4.28
CA ILE A 82 3.78 2.56 4.53
C ILE A 82 4.95 3.26 5.24
N LEU A 83 4.95 4.60 5.21
CA LEU A 83 5.93 5.42 5.90
C LEU A 83 5.49 5.68 7.35
N LYS A 84 6.45 5.72 8.28
CA LYS A 84 6.25 6.19 9.66
C LYS A 84 7.25 7.30 9.98
N ILE A 85 6.77 8.44 10.45
CA ILE A 85 7.59 9.56 10.95
C ILE A 85 7.08 9.91 12.34
N GLY A 86 7.88 9.64 13.38
CA GLY A 86 7.45 9.78 14.77
C GLY A 86 6.18 8.96 15.05
N ASN A 87 5.08 9.64 15.37
CA ASN A 87 3.76 9.04 15.62
C ASN A 87 2.76 9.27 14.46
N GLN A 88 3.25 9.64 13.28
CA GLN A 88 2.44 9.82 12.07
C GLN A 88 2.80 8.77 11.02
N PHE A 89 1.81 8.46 10.17
CA PHE A 89 1.90 7.42 9.15
C PHE A 89 1.42 7.97 7.79
N GLY A 90 2.00 7.51 6.69
CA GLY A 90 1.67 7.97 5.34
C GLY A 90 1.78 6.85 4.32
N LEU A 91 0.93 6.87 3.28
CA LEU A 91 1.07 5.93 2.17
C LEU A 91 2.34 6.23 1.38
N LEU A 92 2.96 5.18 0.86
CA LEU A 92 4.06 5.23 -0.10
C LEU A 92 3.49 5.01 -1.50
N PRO A 93 4.10 5.58 -2.56
CA PRO A 93 3.75 5.17 -3.92
C PRO A 93 4.15 3.70 -4.15
N LEU A 94 3.59 3.08 -5.18
CA LEU A 94 3.95 1.71 -5.54
C LEU A 94 5.43 1.60 -5.93
N VAL A 95 5.87 2.50 -6.83
CA VAL A 95 7.26 2.67 -7.28
C VAL A 95 7.54 4.15 -7.56
N PRO A 96 8.67 4.71 -7.10
CA PRO A 96 9.57 4.15 -6.09
C PRO A 96 8.98 4.29 -4.69
N GLY A 97 8.83 3.22 -3.93
CA GLY A 97 8.27 3.23 -2.58
C GLY A 97 8.05 1.84 -1.99
N ILE A 98 6.83 1.32 -2.10
CA ILE A 98 6.43 0.04 -1.47
C ILE A 98 7.32 -1.10 -1.95
N PHE A 99 7.60 -1.19 -3.25
CA PHE A 99 8.37 -2.30 -3.80
C PHE A 99 9.76 -2.39 -3.17
N GLU A 100 10.53 -1.32 -3.18
CA GLU A 100 11.88 -1.30 -2.65
C GLU A 100 11.87 -1.52 -1.13
N LEU A 101 11.03 -0.78 -0.40
CA LEU A 101 11.03 -0.83 1.07
C LEU A 101 10.50 -2.15 1.63
N TYR A 102 9.53 -2.78 0.98
CA TYR A 102 9.01 -4.08 1.40
C TYR A 102 10.10 -5.15 1.39
N TYR A 103 10.90 -5.23 0.31
CA TYR A 103 11.99 -6.19 0.21
C TYR A 103 13.22 -5.81 1.04
N LEU A 104 13.53 -4.51 1.16
CA LEU A 104 14.64 -4.04 1.99
C LEU A 104 14.42 -4.34 3.48
N THR A 105 13.19 -4.21 3.98
CA THR A 105 12.90 -4.51 5.39
C THR A 105 12.90 -6.02 5.66
N GLY A 106 12.41 -6.83 4.71
CA GLY A 106 12.33 -8.28 4.84
C GLY A 106 11.47 -8.77 6.01
N LYS A 107 10.55 -7.95 6.51
CA LYS A 107 9.81 -8.18 7.78
C LYS A 107 8.45 -8.88 7.64
N ASP A 108 8.01 -9.21 6.43
CA ASP A 108 6.84 -10.09 6.20
C ASP A 108 7.23 -11.58 6.32
N THR A 109 6.31 -12.50 6.07
CA THR A 109 6.58 -13.95 6.02
C THR A 109 7.40 -14.30 4.78
N GLU A 110 8.19 -15.37 4.87
CA GLU A 110 8.96 -15.86 3.71
C GLU A 110 8.05 -16.22 2.52
N GLU A 111 6.90 -16.84 2.81
CA GLU A 111 5.91 -17.18 1.81
C GLU A 111 5.37 -15.94 1.07
N ASN A 112 4.96 -14.90 1.80
CA ASN A 112 4.48 -13.66 1.20
C ASN A 112 5.57 -12.97 0.39
N ARG A 113 6.81 -12.94 0.87
CA ARG A 113 7.93 -12.38 0.11
C ARG A 113 8.18 -13.14 -1.20
N LYS A 114 8.15 -14.49 -1.18
CA LYS A 114 8.31 -15.32 -2.39
C LYS A 114 7.16 -15.14 -3.37
N LYS A 115 5.90 -15.21 -2.90
CA LYS A 115 4.71 -14.96 -3.74
C LYS A 115 4.74 -13.56 -4.32
N GLY A 116 4.99 -12.55 -3.48
CA GLY A 116 5.11 -11.17 -3.88
C GLY A 116 6.18 -10.97 -4.94
N ALA A 117 7.36 -11.62 -4.80
CA ALA A 117 8.46 -11.45 -5.75
C ALA A 117 8.12 -12.01 -7.13
N LYS A 118 7.41 -13.14 -7.18
CA LYS A 118 6.91 -13.72 -8.43
C LYS A 118 5.92 -12.77 -9.12
N VAL A 119 4.92 -12.27 -8.38
CA VAL A 119 3.92 -11.34 -8.92
C VAL A 119 4.58 -10.02 -9.33
N PHE A 120 5.55 -9.54 -8.55
CA PHE A 120 6.29 -8.32 -8.84
C PHE A 120 7.06 -8.41 -10.16
N ARG A 121 7.71 -9.55 -10.44
CA ARG A 121 8.35 -9.79 -11.75
C ARG A 121 7.36 -9.61 -12.90
N GLU A 122 6.15 -10.15 -12.76
CA GLU A 122 5.09 -9.97 -13.76
C GLU A 122 4.62 -8.50 -13.88
N ILE A 123 4.61 -7.74 -12.78
CA ILE A 123 4.33 -6.29 -12.83
C ILE A 123 5.45 -5.55 -13.57
N ILE A 124 6.72 -5.87 -13.33
CA ILE A 124 7.84 -5.27 -14.06
C ILE A 124 7.70 -5.55 -15.55
N ASP A 125 7.42 -6.79 -15.94
CA ASP A 125 7.38 -7.18 -17.34
C ASP A 125 6.17 -6.60 -18.09
N GLN A 126 5.00 -6.54 -17.44
CA GLN A 126 3.73 -6.24 -18.12
C GLN A 126 3.21 -4.82 -17.87
N VAL A 127 3.59 -4.19 -16.75
CA VAL A 127 2.89 -3.02 -16.23
C VAL A 127 3.83 -1.81 -16.13
N LEU A 128 5.05 -2.01 -15.61
CA LEU A 128 5.98 -0.93 -15.34
C LEU A 128 6.36 -0.09 -16.58
N PRO A 129 6.61 -0.67 -17.77
CA PRO A 129 6.91 0.10 -18.97
C PRO A 129 5.81 1.11 -19.31
N SER A 130 4.55 0.67 -19.28
CA SER A 130 3.39 1.54 -19.54
C SER A 130 3.21 2.65 -18.48
N MET A 131 3.52 2.33 -17.22
CA MET A 131 3.43 3.28 -16.11
C MET A 131 4.52 4.36 -16.22
N LEU A 132 5.72 4.01 -16.67
CA LEU A 132 6.82 4.96 -16.86
C LEU A 132 6.61 5.84 -18.10
N LEU A 133 6.06 5.30 -19.19
CA LEU A 133 5.77 6.07 -20.40
C LEU A 133 4.70 7.16 -20.14
N SER A 134 3.71 6.87 -19.31
CA SER A 134 2.65 7.83 -18.94
C SER A 134 3.10 8.93 -17.95
N ALA A 135 4.32 8.84 -17.41
CA ALA A 135 4.91 9.87 -16.56
C ALA A 135 5.54 11.03 -17.37
N ASN A 136 5.80 10.82 -18.66
CA ASN A 136 6.52 11.76 -19.54
C ASN A 136 5.61 12.59 -20.46
N THR A 137 4.31 12.55 -20.23
CA THR A 137 3.26 13.31 -20.94
C THR A 137 2.48 14.15 -19.94
#